data_AF-A0A233V7S8-F1
#
_entry.id   AF-A0A233V7S8-F1
#
_cell.length_a   1.000
_cell.length_b   1.000
_cell.length_c   1.000
_cell.angle_alpha   90.00
_cell.angle_beta   90.00
_cell.angle_gamma   90.00
#
_symmetry.space_group_name_H-M   'P 1'
#
loop_
_entity.id
_entity.type
_entity.pdbx_description
1 polymer ?
#
loop_
_entity_poly.entity_id
_entity_poly.type
_entity_poly.pdbx_seq_one_letter_code
_entity_poly.pdbx_strand_id
1 'polypeptide(L)'
;MLKYFNLPKSTYMYWQKRINRPNKVMEIENKILKIRKENPNYGYRRITAMLKRLGLKINKKKVQRLVQNLKLRVKNFFKKIKKIIILQRTSRKNSRQQNKKKL
;
A
#
# COMPACT_ATOMS: atom_id res chain seq x y z
N MET A 1 -41.63 -14.60 -2.40
CA MET A 1 -40.27 -14.16 -1.97
C MET A 1 -40.18 -12.67 -1.65
N LEU A 2 -40.29 -11.73 -2.60
CA LEU A 2 -40.10 -10.29 -2.31
C LEU A 2 -41.10 -9.69 -1.30
N LYS A 3 -42.35 -10.17 -1.35
CA LYS A 3 -43.43 -9.75 -0.42
C LYS A 3 -43.17 -10.15 1.03
N TYR A 4 -42.38 -11.19 1.26
CA TYR A 4 -42.01 -11.68 2.61
C TYR A 4 -41.00 -10.75 3.30
N PHE A 5 -40.14 -10.08 2.52
CA PHE A 5 -39.14 -9.13 3.00
C PHE A 5 -39.62 -7.68 3.01
N ASN A 6 -40.92 -7.41 2.73
CA ASN A 6 -41.48 -6.06 2.60
C ASN A 6 -40.67 -5.10 1.70
N LEU A 7 -40.00 -5.63 0.67
CA LEU A 7 -39.14 -4.84 -0.21
C LEU A 7 -39.85 -4.44 -1.52
N PRO A 8 -39.85 -3.16 -1.90
CA PRO A 8 -40.39 -2.73 -3.18
C PRO A 8 -39.66 -3.38 -4.36
N LYS A 9 -40.41 -3.77 -5.40
CA LYS A 9 -39.85 -4.39 -6.62
C LYS A 9 -38.80 -3.51 -7.29
N SER A 10 -39.00 -2.19 -7.28
CA SER A 10 -38.07 -1.20 -7.81
C SER A 10 -36.72 -1.24 -7.10
N THR A 11 -36.73 -1.33 -5.77
CA THR A 11 -35.53 -1.45 -4.93
C THR A 11 -34.77 -2.73 -5.28
N TYR A 12 -35.45 -3.88 -5.34
CA TYR A 12 -34.81 -5.14 -5.70
C TYR A 12 -34.18 -5.12 -7.10
N MET A 13 -34.91 -4.64 -8.11
CA MET A 13 -34.41 -4.54 -9.49
C MET A 13 -33.19 -3.60 -9.60
N TYR A 14 -33.18 -2.50 -8.84
CA TYR A 14 -32.05 -1.58 -8.77
C TYR A 14 -30.80 -2.25 -8.19
N TRP A 15 -30.95 -2.99 -7.08
CA TRP A 15 -29.85 -3.73 -6.46
C TRP A 15 -29.32 -4.86 -7.35
N GLN A 16 -30.23 -5.61 -7.98
CA GLN A 16 -29.86 -6.69 -8.89
C GLN A 16 -29.05 -6.18 -10.10
N LYS A 17 -29.47 -5.06 -10.70
CA LYS A 17 -28.70 -4.39 -11.75
C LYS A 17 -27.32 -3.88 -11.28
N ARG A 18 -27.14 -3.57 -9.99
CA ARG A 18 -25.84 -3.16 -9.43
C ARG A 18 -24.91 -4.34 -9.17
N ILE A 19 -25.46 -5.47 -8.73
CA ILE A 19 -24.70 -6.71 -8.48
C ILE A 19 -24.09 -7.23 -9.79
N ASN A 20 -24.83 -7.17 -10.89
CA ASN A 20 -24.40 -7.68 -12.19
C ASN A 20 -23.36 -6.81 -12.91
N ARG A 21 -22.89 -5.71 -12.32
CA ARG A 21 -21.85 -4.86 -12.94
C ARG A 21 -20.48 -5.51 -12.82
N PRO A 22 -19.63 -5.45 -13.85
CA PRO A 22 -18.26 -5.96 -13.75
C PRO A 22 -17.53 -5.27 -12.59
N ASN A 23 -17.03 -6.07 -11.66
CA ASN A 23 -16.44 -5.56 -10.43
C ASN A 23 -15.05 -4.97 -10.70
N LYS A 24 -15.03 -3.70 -11.10
CA LYS A 24 -13.79 -2.91 -11.31
C LYS A 24 -12.91 -2.84 -10.06
N VAL A 25 -13.46 -3.11 -8.87
CA VAL A 25 -12.67 -3.18 -7.63
C VAL A 25 -11.84 -4.45 -7.60
N MET A 26 -12.42 -5.59 -7.97
CA MET A 26 -11.76 -6.89 -8.00
C MET A 26 -10.56 -6.90 -8.95
N GLU A 27 -10.69 -6.25 -10.12
CA GLU A 27 -9.57 -6.12 -11.06
C GLU A 27 -8.39 -5.33 -10.45
N ILE A 28 -8.68 -4.27 -9.68
CA ILE A 28 -7.67 -3.47 -8.99
C ILE A 28 -7.04 -4.28 -7.86
N GLU A 29 -7.83 -5.04 -7.10
CA GLU A 29 -7.35 -5.91 -6.03
C GLU A 29 -6.38 -6.97 -6.56
N ASN A 30 -6.72 -7.61 -7.68
CA ASN A 30 -5.85 -8.59 -8.35
C ASN A 30 -4.52 -7.97 -8.79
N LYS A 31 -4.55 -6.75 -9.35
CA LYS A 31 -3.32 -6.01 -9.71
C LYS A 31 -2.48 -5.67 -8.48
N ILE A 32 -3.12 -5.24 -7.38
CA ILE A 32 -2.43 -4.96 -6.11
C ILE A 32 -1.75 -6.23 -5.57
N LEU A 33 -2.45 -7.37 -5.60
CA LEU A 33 -1.91 -8.66 -5.16
C LEU A 33 -0.71 -9.09 -6.02
N LYS A 34 -0.79 -8.91 -7.35
CA LYS A 34 0.33 -9.20 -8.26
C LYS A 34 1.56 -8.35 -7.95
N ILE A 35 1.39 -7.03 -7.81
CA ILE A 35 2.48 -6.11 -7.44
C ILE A 35 3.07 -6.50 -6.08
N ARG A 36 2.24 -6.93 -5.13
CA ARG A 36 2.66 -7.34 -3.79
C ARG A 36 3.45 -8.66 -3.82
N LYS A 37 3.08 -9.60 -4.68
CA LYS A 37 3.78 -10.86 -4.89
C LYS A 37 5.19 -10.61 -5.45
N GLU A 38 5.32 -9.68 -6.39
CA GLU A 38 6.62 -9.26 -6.94
C GLU A 38 7.44 -8.44 -5.93
N ASN A 39 6.79 -7.62 -5.10
CA ASN A 39 7.44 -6.69 -4.18
C ASN A 39 6.86 -6.77 -2.75
N PRO A 40 7.33 -7.69 -1.90
CA PRO A 40 6.76 -7.95 -0.56
C PRO A 40 6.93 -6.78 0.42
N ASN A 41 7.79 -5.81 0.15
CA ASN A 41 8.04 -4.64 1.00
C ASN A 41 7.33 -3.36 0.53
N TYR A 42 6.51 -3.43 -0.52
CA TYR A 42 5.82 -2.26 -1.03
C TYR A 42 4.59 -1.89 -0.19
N GLY A 43 4.65 -0.74 0.47
CA GLY A 43 3.46 -0.12 1.05
C GLY A 43 2.57 0.55 0.01
N TYR A 44 1.39 1.01 0.44
CA TYR A 44 0.37 1.58 -0.45
C TYR A 44 0.87 2.75 -1.32
N ARG A 45 1.85 3.55 -0.84
CA ARG A 45 2.47 4.63 -1.61
C ARG A 45 3.16 4.12 -2.89
N ARG A 46 3.99 3.07 -2.75
CA ARG A 46 4.72 2.47 -3.88
C ARG A 46 3.77 1.72 -4.81
N ILE A 47 2.79 1.00 -4.24
CA ILE A 47 1.72 0.35 -5.01
C ILE A 47 0.95 1.38 -5.85
N THR A 48 0.60 2.53 -5.27
CA THR A 48 -0.11 3.61 -6.01
C THR A 48 0.74 4.14 -7.17
N ALA A 49 2.04 4.30 -6.99
CA ALA A 49 2.95 4.72 -8.06
C ALA A 49 3.01 3.68 -9.20
N MET A 50 3.10 2.39 -8.85
CA MET A 50 3.10 1.30 -9.83
C MET A 50 1.79 1.25 -10.62
N LEU A 51 0.64 1.39 -9.95
CA LEU A 51 -0.68 1.46 -10.61
C LEU A 51 -0.78 2.65 -11.57
N LYS A 52 -0.21 3.80 -11.20
CA LYS A 52 -0.14 4.96 -12.10
C LYS A 52 0.75 4.71 -13.32
N ARG A 53 1.89 4.03 -13.16
CA ARG A 53 2.78 3.63 -14.27
C ARG A 53 2.08 2.68 -15.24
N LEU A 54 1.18 1.83 -14.74
CA LEU A 54 0.32 0.96 -15.55
C LEU A 54 -0.85 1.70 -16.22
N GLY A 55 -0.90 3.04 -16.15
CA GLY A 55 -1.95 3.86 -16.75
C GLY A 55 -3.26 3.97 -15.94
N LEU A 56 -3.31 3.42 -14.72
CA LEU A 56 -4.52 3.46 -13.91
C LEU A 56 -4.61 4.75 -13.08
N LYS A 57 -5.54 5.64 -13.45
CA LYS A 57 -5.92 6.81 -12.65
C LYS A 57 -6.80 6.40 -11.45
N ILE A 58 -6.16 5.90 -10.39
CA ILE A 58 -6.84 5.53 -9.14
C ILE A 58 -6.44 6.51 -8.03
N ASN A 59 -7.44 6.94 -7.24
CA ASN A 59 -7.19 7.79 -6.07
C ASN A 59 -6.40 7.02 -5.00
N LYS A 60 -5.36 7.65 -4.43
CA LYS A 60 -4.53 7.09 -3.35
C LYS A 60 -5.36 6.59 -2.15
N LYS A 61 -6.45 7.27 -1.80
CA LYS A 61 -7.35 6.88 -0.69
C LYS A 61 -8.00 5.52 -0.96
N LYS A 62 -8.38 5.25 -2.22
CA LYS A 62 -8.98 3.97 -2.63
C LYS A 62 -7.96 2.84 -2.52
N VAL A 63 -6.75 3.03 -3.06
CA VAL A 63 -5.66 2.04 -2.95
C VAL A 63 -5.35 1.74 -1.49
N GLN A 64 -5.28 2.78 -0.64
CA GLN A 64 -5.02 2.61 0.78
C GLN A 64 -6.10 1.77 1.49
N ARG A 65 -7.39 2.02 1.22
CA ARG A 65 -8.50 1.20 1.77
C ARG A 65 -8.41 -0.26 1.31
N LEU A 66 -8.16 -0.50 0.02
CA LEU A 66 -8.03 -1.86 -0.52
C LEU A 66 -6.86 -2.63 0.11
N VAL A 67 -5.70 -1.98 0.25
CA VAL A 67 -4.53 -2.58 0.92
C VAL A 67 -4.82 -2.92 2.39
N GLN A 68 -5.62 -2.09 3.09
CA GLN A 68 -6.05 -2.38 4.46
C GLN A 68 -7.04 -3.54 4.53
N ASN A 69 -8.04 -3.56 3.64
CA ASN A 69 -9.03 -4.64 3.56
C ASN A 69 -8.36 -5.99 3.27
N LEU A 70 -7.37 -6.01 2.37
CA LEU A 70 -6.57 -7.19 2.05
C LEU A 70 -5.55 -7.56 3.15
N LYS A 71 -5.50 -6.82 4.27
CA LYS A 71 -4.55 -6.99 5.38
C LYS A 71 -3.07 -6.95 4.97
N LEU A 72 -2.75 -6.31 3.83
CA LEU A 72 -1.39 -6.22 3.26
C LEU A 72 -0.56 -5.07 3.88
N ARG A 73 -0.87 -4.66 5.11
CA ARG A 73 -0.20 -3.52 5.76
C ARG A 73 1.23 -3.91 6.15
N VAL A 74 2.21 -3.22 5.57
CA VAL A 74 3.62 -3.33 5.97
C VAL A 74 3.78 -2.82 7.40
N LYS A 75 4.22 -3.68 8.32
CA LYS A 75 4.46 -3.34 9.74
C LYS A 75 5.88 -2.81 10.00
N ASN A 76 6.80 -2.99 9.06
CA ASN A 76 8.21 -2.69 9.27
C ASN A 76 8.48 -1.19 9.12
N PHE A 77 8.41 -0.47 10.24
CA PHE A 77 9.08 0.82 10.39
C PHE A 77 10.54 0.52 10.71
N PHE A 78 11.45 0.74 9.76
CA PHE A 78 12.88 0.77 10.09
C PHE A 78 13.10 1.94 11.07
N LYS A 79 13.15 1.64 12.37
CA LYS A 79 13.60 2.60 13.38
C LYS A 79 15.10 2.75 13.17
N LYS A 80 15.57 3.96 12.84
CA LYS A 80 17.00 4.25 12.75
C LYS A 80 17.60 4.04 14.14
N ILE A 81 18.30 2.93 14.37
CA ILE A 81 18.88 2.59 15.68
C ILE A 81 20.00 3.60 15.98
N LYS A 82 19.85 4.39 17.06
CA LYS A 82 20.83 5.41 17.49
C LYS A 82 22.27 4.89 17.50
N LYS A 83 22.48 3.61 17.86
CA LYS A 83 23.79 2.94 17.91
C LYS A 83 24.58 3.01 16.59
N ILE A 84 23.94 2.82 15.44
CA ILE A 84 24.61 2.91 14.12
C ILE A 84 25.06 4.34 13.82
N ILE A 85 24.24 5.34 14.16
CA ILE A 85 24.59 6.76 13.96
C ILE A 85 25.77 7.15 14.87
N ILE A 86 25.77 6.69 16.12
CA ILE A 86 26.84 6.97 17.09
C ILE A 86 28.16 6.33 16.62
N LEU A 87 28.14 5.07 16.19
CA LEU A 87 29.32 4.37 15.66
C LEU A 87 29.88 5.02 14.38
N GLN A 88 29.01 5.48 13.48
CA GLN A 88 29.43 6.23 12.29
C GLN A 88 29.99 7.62 12.64
N ARG A 89 29.54 8.23 13.75
CA ARG A 89 30.06 9.51 14.25
C ARG A 89 31.42 9.35 14.95
N THR A 90 31.62 8.29 15.73
CA THR A 90 32.90 8.01 16.39
C THR A 90 33.98 7.63 15.38
N SER A 91 33.67 6.76 14.42
CA SER A 91 34.59 6.39 13.33
C SER A 91 35.02 7.58 12.47
N ARG A 92 34.11 8.51 12.12
CA ARG A 92 34.45 9.77 11.43
C ARG A 92 35.29 10.75 12.25
N LYS A 93 35.17 10.74 13.58
CA LYS A 93 36.01 11.57 14.45
C LYS A 93 37.43 11.01 14.55
N ASN A 94 37.57 9.69 14.64
CA ASN A 94 38.88 9.02 14.70
C ASN A 94 39.69 9.21 13.42
N SER A 95 39.08 9.12 12.23
CA SER A 95 39.78 9.37 10.96
C SER A 95 40.22 10.83 10.80
N ARG A 96 39.42 11.80 11.28
CA ARG A 96 39.80 13.22 11.29
C ARG A 96 40.96 13.52 12.24
N GLN A 97 41.02 12.87 13.40
CA GLN A 97 42.14 13.03 14.32
C GLN A 97 43.44 12.41 13.78
N GLN A 98 43.35 11.25 13.13
CA GLN A 98 44.51 10.62 12.49
C GLN A 98 45.08 11.48 11.35
N ASN A 99 44.21 12.11 10.53
CA ASN A 99 44.65 12.98 9.45
C ASN A 99 45.25 14.31 9.96
N LYS A 100 44.79 14.83 11.11
CA LYS A 100 45.38 16.01 11.76
C LYS A 100 46.75 15.75 12.41
N LYS A 101 47.04 14.50 12.78
CA LYS A 101 48.34 14.09 13.37
C LYS A 101 49.39 13.73 12.32
N LYS A 102 48.99 13.64 11.05
CA LYS A 102 49.87 13.35 9.90
C LYS A 102 50.31 14.62 9.14
N LEU A 103 49.86 15.78 9.61
CA LEU A 103 50.28 17.10 9.15
C LEU A 103 51.22 17.68 10.21
#